data_AF-A0A966UQ72-F1
#
_entry.id   AF-A0A966UQ72-F1
#
_cell.length_a   1.000
_cell.length_b   1.000
_cell.length_c   1.000
_cell.angle_alpha   90.00
_cell.angle_beta   90.00
_cell.angle_gamma   90.00
#
_symmetry.space_group_name_H-M   'P 1'
#
loop_
_entity.id
_entity.type
_entity.pdbx_description
1 polymer ?
#
loop_
_entity_poly.entity_id
_entity_poly.type
_entity_poly.pdbx_seq_one_letter_code
_entity_poly.pdbx_strand_id
1 'polypeptide(L)'
;MGDRANFGFVQPNGNTIVLYGHWAGSQMLARLAEAVFKARPRWNDPAYATRIAISQMVADDWNSETGWGLHVNEIGDNEHKIAIVDFEQQTFSLHEEAPRNDLDNKVSGMNNNALFTMDLSNFVEKYADVTLSV
;
A
#
# COMPACT_ATOMS: atom_id res chain seq x y z
N MET A 1 -6.73 0.07 21.60
CA MET A 1 -7.60 -0.12 20.41
C MET A 1 -7.03 0.76 19.30
N GLY A 2 -6.90 0.23 18.09
CA GLY A 2 -6.30 0.90 16.93
C GLY A 2 -7.27 0.91 15.74
N ASP A 3 -6.76 1.33 14.58
CA ASP A 3 -7.45 1.35 13.28
C ASP A 3 -6.45 0.84 12.22
N ARG A 4 -6.28 -0.49 12.20
CA ARG A 4 -5.10 -1.16 11.60
C ARG A 4 -5.27 -1.40 10.11
N ALA A 5 -4.35 -0.87 9.33
CA ALA A 5 -4.37 -1.03 7.88
C ALA A 5 -3.00 -1.46 7.34
N ASN A 6 -3.03 -2.09 6.16
CA ASN A 6 -1.86 -2.65 5.50
C ASN A 6 -1.81 -2.17 4.05
N PHE A 7 -0.61 -1.77 3.60
CA PHE A 7 -0.35 -1.25 2.25
C PHE A 7 0.83 -2.01 1.63
N GLY A 8 0.58 -2.83 0.63
CA GLY A 8 1.61 -3.59 -0.06
C GLY A 8 2.15 -2.88 -1.30
N PHE A 9 3.45 -3.01 -1.51
CA PHE A 9 4.18 -2.49 -2.67
C PHE A 9 4.97 -3.64 -3.32
N VAL A 10 4.51 -4.08 -4.49
CA VAL A 10 5.15 -5.17 -5.24
C VAL A 10 6.52 -4.72 -5.73
N GLN A 11 7.53 -5.56 -5.52
CA GLN A 11 8.90 -5.34 -5.96
C GLN A 11 9.21 -6.19 -7.20
N PRO A 12 10.17 -5.79 -8.06
CA PRO A 12 10.51 -6.52 -9.29
C PRO A 12 10.97 -7.97 -9.08
N ASN A 13 11.40 -8.33 -7.86
CA ASN A 13 11.79 -9.69 -7.51
C ASN A 13 10.60 -10.58 -7.10
N GLY A 14 9.36 -10.09 -7.23
CA GLY A 14 8.13 -10.79 -6.90
C GLY A 14 7.73 -10.73 -5.42
N ASN A 15 8.58 -10.19 -4.54
CA ASN A 15 8.22 -9.96 -3.14
C ASN A 15 7.41 -8.67 -2.99
N THR A 16 6.66 -8.57 -1.90
CA THR A 16 5.87 -7.40 -1.53
C THR A 16 6.38 -6.84 -0.21
N ILE A 17 6.75 -5.56 -0.21
CA ILE A 17 6.98 -4.80 1.02
C ILE A 17 5.61 -4.35 1.53
N VAL A 18 5.27 -4.70 2.76
CA VAL A 18 3.99 -4.30 3.36
C VAL A 18 4.26 -3.29 4.48
N LEU A 19 3.70 -2.10 4.31
CA LEU A 19 3.63 -1.08 5.35
C LEU A 19 2.40 -1.34 6.22
N TYR A 20 2.64 -1.66 7.49
CA TYR A 20 1.62 -1.72 8.53
C TYR A 20 1.45 -0.34 9.17
N GLY A 21 0.20 0.07 9.44
CA GLY A 21 -0.12 1.25 10.22
C GLY A 21 -1.16 0.96 11.30
N HIS A 22 -0.85 1.31 12.56
CA HIS A 22 -1.71 1.05 13.73
C HIS A 22 -2.95 1.96 13.79
N TRP A 23 -2.87 3.15 13.19
CA TRP A 23 -3.95 4.16 13.10
C TRP A 23 -4.07 4.71 11.68
N ALA A 24 -4.05 3.81 10.69
CA ALA A 24 -3.96 4.16 9.27
C ALA A 24 -5.20 3.76 8.45
N GLY A 25 -6.25 3.23 9.06
CA GLY A 25 -7.49 2.85 8.38
C GLY A 25 -8.34 4.03 7.90
N SER A 26 -8.44 5.09 8.71
CA SER A 26 -9.17 6.30 8.34
C SER A 26 -8.54 6.94 7.10
N GLN A 27 -9.36 7.12 6.07
CA GLN A 27 -8.96 7.66 4.77
C GLN A 27 -7.81 6.90 4.10
N MET A 28 -7.64 5.59 4.36
CA MET A 28 -6.46 4.83 3.90
C MET A 28 -6.19 4.99 2.40
N LEU A 29 -7.23 4.96 1.56
CA LEU A 29 -7.07 5.04 0.11
C LEU A 29 -6.67 6.44 -0.34
N ALA A 30 -7.21 7.49 0.27
CA ALA A 30 -6.84 8.86 -0.05
C ALA A 30 -5.39 9.15 0.35
N ARG A 31 -4.99 8.73 1.57
CA ARG A 31 -3.61 8.87 2.06
C ARG A 31 -2.62 8.10 1.19
N LEU A 32 -2.96 6.86 0.81
CA LEU A 32 -2.14 6.07 -0.12
C LEU A 32 -2.06 6.74 -1.50
N ALA A 33 -3.17 7.23 -2.04
CA ALA A 33 -3.21 7.88 -3.34
C ALA A 33 -2.36 9.15 -3.37
N GLU A 34 -2.39 9.97 -2.31
CA GLU A 34 -1.51 11.13 -2.18
C GLU A 34 -0.04 10.71 -2.13
N ALA A 35 0.31 9.71 -1.33
CA ALA A 35 1.69 9.21 -1.23
C ALA A 35 2.19 8.66 -2.58
N VAL A 36 1.36 7.90 -3.28
CA VAL A 36 1.62 7.37 -4.63
C VAL A 36 1.75 8.51 -5.65
N PHE A 37 0.93 9.56 -5.56
CA PHE A 37 1.04 10.75 -6.40
C PHE A 37 2.38 11.46 -6.19
N LYS A 38 2.82 11.64 -4.94
CA LYS A 38 4.15 12.22 -4.65
C LYS A 38 5.29 11.37 -5.21
N ALA A 39 5.10 10.06 -5.34
CA ALA A 39 6.04 9.14 -5.97
C ALA A 39 6.03 9.16 -7.52
N ARG A 40 5.08 9.86 -8.16
CA ARG A 40 4.87 9.87 -9.62
C ARG A 40 6.14 10.10 -10.47
N PRO A 41 7.07 11.00 -10.12
CA PRO A 41 8.31 11.18 -10.89
C PRO A 41 9.21 9.93 -10.98
N ARG A 42 8.92 8.90 -10.17
CA ARG A 42 9.71 7.67 -10.05
C ARG A 42 8.89 6.40 -10.24
N TRP A 43 7.67 6.46 -10.79
CA TRP A 43 6.88 5.24 -11.01
C TRP A 43 7.56 4.20 -11.91
N ASN A 44 8.50 4.60 -12.75
CA ASN A 44 9.33 3.68 -13.55
C ASN A 44 10.54 3.09 -12.78
N ASP A 45 10.67 3.40 -11.50
CA ASP A 45 11.75 2.99 -10.60
C ASP A 45 11.13 2.49 -9.28
N PRO A 46 10.63 1.24 -9.24
CA PRO A 46 9.80 0.73 -8.14
C PRO A 46 10.45 0.87 -6.76
N ALA A 47 11.77 0.73 -6.66
CA ALA A 47 12.50 0.90 -5.41
C ALA A 47 12.39 2.34 -4.89
N TYR A 48 12.59 3.34 -5.75
CA TYR A 48 12.44 4.75 -5.37
C TYR A 48 10.98 5.13 -5.14
N ALA A 49 10.05 4.66 -5.97
CA ALA A 49 8.63 4.94 -5.80
C ALA A 49 8.10 4.38 -4.46
N THR A 50 8.45 3.13 -4.14
CA THR A 50 8.08 2.49 -2.87
C THR A 50 8.62 3.29 -1.69
N ARG A 51 9.91 3.66 -1.72
CA ARG A 51 10.51 4.48 -0.66
C ARG A 51 9.79 5.81 -0.51
N ILE A 52 9.48 6.51 -1.60
CA ILE A 52 8.79 7.82 -1.55
C ILE A 52 7.39 7.64 -0.95
N ALA A 53 6.60 6.69 -1.45
CA ALA A 53 5.25 6.45 -0.96
C ALA A 53 5.24 6.13 0.54
N ILE A 54 6.11 5.21 1.00
CA ILE A 54 6.23 4.89 2.43
C ILE A 54 6.67 6.12 3.23
N SER A 55 7.66 6.88 2.76
CA SER A 55 8.12 8.09 3.45
C SER A 55 7.00 9.13 3.60
N GLN A 56 6.12 9.27 2.61
CA GLN A 56 4.98 10.18 2.67
C GLN A 56 3.86 9.68 3.59
N MET A 57 3.63 8.36 3.64
CA MET A 57 2.66 7.76 4.57
C MET A 57 3.09 7.92 6.03
N VAL A 58 4.36 7.64 6.31
CA VAL A 58 4.94 7.74 7.67
C VAL A 58 5.14 9.21 8.08
N ALA A 59 5.55 10.07 7.14
CA ALA A 59 5.76 11.50 7.35
C ALA A 59 6.62 11.81 8.60
N ASP A 60 6.10 12.65 9.50
CA ASP A 60 6.82 13.10 10.70
C ASP A 60 6.89 12.02 11.81
N ASP A 61 6.20 10.89 11.64
CA ASP A 61 6.10 9.80 12.62
C ASP A 61 7.26 8.78 12.50
N TRP A 62 8.25 9.06 11.65
CA TRP A 62 9.35 8.14 11.33
C TRP A 62 10.23 7.78 12.53
N ASN A 63 10.29 8.65 13.54
CA ASN A 63 11.09 8.46 14.75
C ASN A 63 10.28 7.91 15.93
N SER A 64 8.99 7.63 15.73
CA SER A 64 8.14 7.05 16.75
C SER A 64 8.43 5.56 16.95
N GLU A 65 8.36 5.10 18.20
CA GLU A 65 8.49 3.67 18.54
C GLU A 65 7.25 2.87 18.17
N THR A 66 6.13 3.54 17.85
CA THR A 66 4.84 2.93 17.55
C THR A 66 4.19 3.61 16.35
N GLY A 67 3.14 3.00 15.80
CA GLY A 67 2.36 3.58 14.71
C GLY A 67 2.61 2.89 13.38
N TRP A 68 3.86 2.60 13.02
CA TRP A 68 4.21 1.99 11.73
C TRP A 68 5.10 0.77 11.88
N GLY A 69 4.99 -0.17 10.93
CA GLY A 69 5.83 -1.36 10.85
C GLY A 69 6.05 -1.77 9.40
N LEU A 70 7.08 -2.58 9.16
CA LEU A 70 7.38 -3.12 7.83
C LEU A 70 7.44 -4.64 7.90
N HIS A 71 6.80 -5.26 6.91
CA HIS A 71 6.79 -6.69 6.70
C HIS A 71 7.21 -7.02 5.27
N VAL A 72 7.59 -8.28 5.05
CA VAL A 72 7.85 -8.83 3.72
C VAL A 72 6.93 -10.01 3.51
N ASN A 73 6.09 -9.95 2.47
CA ASN A 73 5.15 -11.01 2.09
C ASN A 73 4.18 -11.44 3.21
N GLU A 74 3.86 -10.56 4.15
CA GLU A 74 2.83 -10.80 5.15
C GLU A 74 2.20 -9.47 5.59
N ILE A 75 0.96 -9.53 6.06
CA ILE A 75 0.31 -8.39 6.72
C ILE A 75 0.47 -8.45 8.24
N GLY A 76 0.41 -7.29 8.89
CA GLY A 76 0.29 -7.20 10.35
C GLY A 76 -1.16 -7.45 10.81
N ASP A 77 -1.50 -6.99 12.02
CA ASP A 77 -2.90 -6.91 12.44
C ASP A 77 -3.72 -6.10 11.42
N ASN A 78 -4.98 -6.47 11.23
CA ASN A 78 -5.77 -5.94 10.13
C ASN A 78 -7.24 -5.73 10.53
N GLU A 79 -7.80 -4.61 10.09
CA GLU A 79 -9.21 -4.24 10.26
C GLU A 79 -9.84 -3.74 8.94
N HIS A 80 -9.06 -3.71 7.85
CA HIS A 80 -9.45 -3.14 6.54
C HIS A 80 -9.10 -4.06 5.38
N LYS A 81 -9.56 -3.71 4.17
CA LYS A 81 -9.08 -4.37 2.95
C LYS A 81 -7.61 -4.01 2.70
N ILE A 82 -6.88 -4.93 2.09
CA ILE A 82 -5.44 -4.78 1.86
C ILE A 82 -5.24 -4.09 0.52
N ALA A 83 -4.62 -2.92 0.53
CA ALA A 83 -4.30 -2.15 -0.66
C ALA A 83 -2.95 -2.58 -1.23
N ILE A 84 -2.89 -2.87 -2.53
CA ILE A 84 -1.66 -3.27 -3.23
C ILE A 84 -1.38 -2.27 -4.35
N VAL A 85 -0.14 -1.80 -4.41
CA VAL A 85 0.40 -0.98 -5.48
C VAL A 85 1.51 -1.76 -6.18
N ASP A 86 1.41 -1.86 -7.50
CA ASP A 86 2.47 -2.38 -8.35
C ASP A 86 2.92 -1.26 -9.30
N PHE A 87 4.11 -0.70 -9.05
CA PHE A 87 4.67 0.38 -9.86
C PHE A 87 5.17 -0.10 -11.22
N GLU A 88 5.61 -1.36 -11.32
CA GLU A 88 6.09 -1.94 -12.59
C GLU A 88 4.92 -2.17 -13.54
N GLN A 89 3.82 -2.72 -13.03
CA GLN A 89 2.58 -2.90 -13.79
C GLN A 89 1.72 -1.62 -13.85
N GLN A 90 2.07 -0.59 -13.07
CA GLN A 90 1.29 0.64 -12.89
C GLN A 90 -0.18 0.36 -12.54
N THR A 91 -0.40 -0.50 -11.54
CA THR A 91 -1.75 -0.86 -11.08
C THR A 91 -1.93 -0.65 -9.58
N PHE A 92 -3.19 -0.48 -9.22
CA PHE A 92 -3.68 -0.56 -7.86
C PHE A 92 -4.72 -1.67 -7.77
N SER A 93 -4.69 -2.48 -6.71
CA SER A 93 -5.72 -3.46 -6.40
C SER A 93 -6.07 -3.50 -4.92
N LEU A 94 -7.29 -3.98 -4.63
CA LEU A 94 -7.79 -4.13 -3.27
C LEU A 94 -8.15 -5.59 -2.99
N HIS A 95 -7.71 -6.12 -1.86
CA HIS A 95 -7.80 -7.55 -1.53
C HIS A 95 -8.50 -7.80 -0.20
N GLU A 96 -9.14 -8.97 -0.10
CA GLU A 96 -9.68 -9.48 1.15
C GLU A 96 -8.58 -10.06 2.04
N GLU A 97 -8.84 -10.09 3.35
CA GLU A 97 -8.03 -10.87 4.29
C GLU A 97 -8.25 -12.37 4.05
N ALA A 98 -7.20 -13.15 4.22
CA ALA A 98 -7.22 -14.61 4.09
C ALA A 98 -6.59 -15.29 5.31
N PRO A 99 -6.91 -16.57 5.57
CA PRO A 99 -6.25 -17.33 6.62
C PRO A 99 -4.72 -17.36 6.46
N ARG A 100 -3.99 -17.09 7.54
CA ARG A 100 -2.50 -17.07 7.54
C ARG A 100 -1.85 -18.44 7.30
N ASN A 101 -2.62 -19.52 7.39
CA ASN A 101 -2.16 -20.89 7.13
C ASN A 101 -2.36 -21.33 5.67
N ASP A 102 -2.90 -20.45 4.82
CA ASP A 102 -2.95 -20.67 3.38
C ASP A 102 -1.60 -20.26 2.75
N LEU A 103 -0.78 -21.28 2.47
CA LEU A 103 0.59 -21.13 1.97
C LEU A 103 0.66 -20.82 0.47
N ASP A 104 -0.46 -20.86 -0.24
CA ASP A 104 -0.53 -20.51 -1.67
C ASP A 104 -0.66 -19.00 -1.87
N ASN A 105 -0.97 -18.24 -0.82
CA ASN A 105 -1.05 -16.78 -0.88
C ASN A 105 0.34 -16.15 -1.00
N LYS A 106 0.51 -15.23 -1.97
CA LYS A 106 1.76 -14.50 -2.20
C LYS A 106 2.13 -13.60 -1.01
N VAL A 107 1.12 -13.10 -0.31
CA VAL A 107 1.24 -12.33 0.91
C VAL A 107 0.42 -13.04 1.98
N SER A 108 1.09 -13.54 3.02
CA SER A 108 0.42 -14.22 4.14
C SER A 108 -0.60 -13.29 4.80
N GLY A 109 -1.83 -13.80 4.95
CA GLY A 109 -2.97 -13.04 5.48
C GLY A 109 -3.77 -12.28 4.41
N MET A 110 -3.43 -12.36 3.12
CA MET A 110 -4.16 -11.68 2.04
C MET A 110 -4.57 -12.65 0.94
N ASN A 111 -5.80 -12.53 0.44
CA ASN A 111 -6.28 -13.31 -0.68
C ASN A 111 -5.59 -12.88 -1.98
N ASN A 112 -5.05 -13.83 -2.75
CA ASN A 112 -4.45 -13.57 -4.06
C ASN A 112 -5.40 -12.89 -5.07
N ASN A 113 -6.71 -13.15 -4.97
CA ASN A 113 -7.70 -12.57 -5.87
C ASN A 113 -8.08 -11.15 -5.42
N ALA A 114 -7.89 -10.19 -6.31
CA ALA A 114 -8.32 -8.83 -6.09
C ALA A 114 -9.86 -8.73 -6.15
N LEU A 115 -10.45 -7.97 -5.23
CA LEU A 115 -11.84 -7.52 -5.31
C LEU A 115 -12.05 -6.63 -6.56
N PHE A 116 -11.07 -5.78 -6.83
CA PHE A 116 -10.96 -5.04 -8.08
C PHE A 116 -9.51 -4.58 -8.31
N THR A 117 -9.21 -4.25 -9.55
CA THR A 117 -7.95 -3.65 -10.00
C THR A 117 -8.27 -2.45 -10.88
N MET A 118 -7.43 -1.41 -10.82
CA MET A 118 -7.49 -0.27 -11.73
C MET A 118 -6.08 0.26 -12.03
N ASP A 119 -5.94 1.04 -13.08
CA ASP A 119 -4.69 1.73 -13.39
C ASP A 119 -4.28 2.68 -12.25
N LEU A 120 -2.99 2.77 -11.98
CA LEU A 120 -2.44 3.57 -10.88
C LEU A 120 -2.76 5.07 -11.06
N SER A 121 -2.77 5.56 -12.30
CA SER A 121 -3.20 6.93 -12.62
C SER A 121 -4.66 7.19 -12.24
N ASN A 122 -5.56 6.25 -12.56
CA ASN A 122 -6.99 6.37 -12.23
C ASN A 122 -7.21 6.30 -10.72
N PHE A 123 -6.45 5.45 -10.02
CA PHE A 123 -6.45 5.41 -8.55
C PHE A 123 -6.07 6.76 -7.96
N VAL A 124 -4.97 7.36 -8.43
CA VAL A 124 -4.52 8.68 -7.96
C VAL A 124 -5.55 9.76 -8.27
N GLU A 125 -6.05 9.84 -9.50
CA GLU A 125 -7.05 10.84 -9.90
C GLU A 125 -8.33 10.73 -9.07
N LYS A 126 -8.75 9.51 -8.73
CA LYS A 126 -9.98 9.26 -7.99
C LYS A 126 -9.88 9.60 -6.50
N TYR A 127 -8.74 9.34 -5.87
CA TYR A 127 -8.64 9.34 -4.41
C TYR A 127 -7.66 10.36 -3.83
N ALA A 128 -6.70 10.87 -4.60
CA ALA A 128 -5.81 11.90 -4.09
C ALA A 128 -6.51 13.26 -4.13
N ASP A 129 -6.45 14.03 -3.05
CA ASP A 129 -6.97 15.40 -3.01
C ASP A 129 -5.97 16.36 -3.68
N VAL A 130 -5.76 16.17 -4.98
CA VAL A 130 -4.86 16.99 -5.80
C VAL A 130 -5.52 17.26 -7.15
N THR A 131 -5.68 18.53 -7.49
CA THR A 131 -5.97 18.95 -8.86
C THR A 131 -4.81 18.54 -9.74
N LEU A 132 -5.01 17.54 -10.60
CA LEU A 132 -4.09 17.22 -11.69
C LEU A 132 -4.05 18.42 -12.64
N SER A 133 -3.00 19.23 -12.58
CA SER A 133 -2.73 20.20 -13.63
C SER A 133 -2.46 19.42 -14.93
N VAL A 134 -3.39 19.52 -15.87
CA VAL A 134 -3.30 18.95 -17.23
C VAL A 134 -2.23 19.67 -18.03
#